data_AF-A0A498NF09-F1
#
_entry.id   AF-A0A498NF09-F1
#
_cell.length_a   1.000
_cell.length_b   1.000
_cell.length_c   1.000
_cell.angle_alpha   90.00
_cell.angle_beta   90.00
_cell.angle_gamma   90.00
#
_symmetry.space_group_name_H-M   'P 1'
#
loop_
_entity.id
_entity.type
_entity.pdbx_description
1 polymer ?
#
loop_
_entity_poly.entity_id
_entity_poly.type
_entity_poly.pdbx_seq_one_letter_code
_entity_poly.pdbx_strand_id
1 'polypeptide(L)'
;MGKSASKLFCEEVLKTHNEYRRKHQAPPLSLSSKLSREAARYAESLASTRILKHSVESSRGNCGENLAWASYDQTAGTHYELTTSMFSLKLITK
;
A
#
# COMPACT_ATOMS: atom_id res chain seq x y z
N MET A 1 -13.81 -7.06 -19.89
CA MET A 1 -12.52 -6.39 -19.56
C MET A 1 -12.18 -6.70 -18.11
N GLY A 2 -11.13 -7.48 -17.85
CA GLY A 2 -10.74 -7.87 -16.49
C GLY A 2 -10.14 -6.70 -15.70
N LYS A 3 -10.36 -6.65 -14.38
CA LYS A 3 -9.69 -5.70 -13.49
C LYS A 3 -8.21 -6.09 -13.35
N SER A 4 -7.29 -5.11 -13.34
CA SER A 4 -5.86 -5.38 -13.08
C SER A 4 -5.64 -5.83 -11.63
N ALA A 5 -4.56 -6.59 -11.38
CA ALA A 5 -4.21 -7.07 -10.04
C ALA A 5 -4.05 -5.91 -9.03
N SER A 6 -3.40 -4.82 -9.44
CA SER A 6 -3.26 -3.61 -8.62
C SER A 6 -4.60 -2.99 -8.24
N LYS A 7 -5.59 -2.99 -9.16
CA LYS A 7 -6.94 -2.48 -8.88
C LYS A 7 -7.67 -3.36 -7.87
N LEU A 8 -7.61 -4.68 -8.04
CA LEU A 8 -8.22 -5.63 -7.10
C LEU A 8 -7.63 -5.47 -5.70
N PHE A 9 -6.29 -5.36 -5.61
CA PHE A 9 -5.60 -5.12 -4.34
C PHE A 9 -6.06 -3.82 -3.66
N CYS A 10 -6.13 -2.71 -4.39
CA CYS A 10 -6.60 -1.45 -3.83
C CYS A 10 -8.06 -1.52 -3.34
N GLU A 11 -8.94 -2.18 -4.08
CA GLU A 11 -10.34 -2.37 -3.71
C GLU A 11 -10.47 -3.22 -2.43
N GLU A 12 -9.70 -4.30 -2.30
CA GLU A 12 -9.71 -5.17 -1.12
C GLU A 12 -9.18 -4.44 0.12
N VAL A 13 -8.07 -3.72 -0.02
CA VAL A 13 -7.53 -2.90 1.06
C VAL A 13 -8.54 -1.85 1.51
N LEU A 14 -9.18 -1.14 0.59
CA LEU A 14 -10.20 -0.13 0.93
C LEU A 14 -11.38 -0.77 1.68
N LYS A 15 -11.86 -1.91 1.20
CA LYS A 15 -12.97 -2.65 1.81
C LYS A 15 -12.65 -3.00 3.26
N THR A 16 -11.48 -3.60 3.51
CA THR A 16 -11.04 -4.00 4.85
C THR A 16 -10.91 -2.79 5.77
N HIS A 17 -10.31 -1.69 5.31
CA HIS A 17 -10.21 -0.46 6.11
C HIS A 17 -11.59 0.11 6.47
N ASN A 18 -12.51 0.17 5.51
CA ASN A 18 -13.86 0.69 5.73
C ASN A 18 -14.68 -0.20 6.67
N GLU A 19 -14.44 -1.52 6.70
CA GLU A 19 -15.05 -2.39 7.69
C GLU A 19 -14.60 -2.05 9.12
N TYR A 20 -13.29 -1.84 9.33
CA TYR A 20 -12.76 -1.41 10.62
C TYR A 20 -13.25 0.00 11.00
N ARG A 21 -13.22 0.95 10.07
CA ARG A 21 -13.73 2.32 10.31
C ARG A 21 -15.19 2.31 10.75
N ARG A 22 -16.03 1.47 10.12
CA ARG A 22 -17.42 1.27 10.54
C ARG A 22 -17.54 0.74 11.97
N LYS A 23 -16.71 -0.23 12.39
CA LYS A 23 -16.68 -0.74 13.78
C LYS A 23 -16.32 0.36 14.78
N HIS A 24 -15.49 1.31 14.38
CA HIS A 24 -15.08 2.48 15.18
C HIS A 24 -15.91 3.75 14.91
N GLN A 25 -17.06 3.65 14.24
CA GLN A 25 -17.95 4.78 13.93
C GLN A 25 -17.27 5.93 13.15
N ALA A 26 -16.22 5.64 12.40
CA ALA A 26 -15.54 6.60 11.55
C ALA A 26 -16.15 6.62 10.12
N PRO A 27 -16.18 7.79 9.44
CA PRO A 27 -16.69 7.91 8.07
C PRO A 27 -15.95 7.00 7.08
N PRO A 28 -16.58 6.45 6.03
CA PRO A 28 -15.90 5.61 5.06
C PRO A 28 -14.91 6.43 4.20
N LEU A 29 -13.85 5.77 3.73
CA LEU A 29 -12.89 6.30 2.78
C LEU A 29 -13.27 5.94 1.34
N SER A 30 -12.67 6.64 0.39
CA SER A 30 -12.74 6.35 -1.05
C SER A 30 -11.33 6.27 -1.65
N LEU A 31 -11.19 5.56 -2.77
CA LEU A 31 -9.91 5.51 -3.49
C LEU A 31 -9.66 6.85 -4.22
N SER A 32 -8.44 7.35 -4.12
CA SER A 32 -7.95 8.48 -4.90
C SER A 32 -6.89 7.99 -5.89
N SER A 33 -7.15 8.15 -7.18
CA SER A 33 -6.22 7.75 -8.25
C SER A 33 -4.86 8.43 -8.13
N LYS A 34 -4.83 9.68 -7.64
CA LYS A 34 -3.59 10.41 -7.34
C LYS A 34 -2.80 9.73 -6.22
N LEU A 35 -3.45 9.45 -5.09
CA LEU A 35 -2.79 8.85 -3.92
C LEU A 35 -2.35 7.41 -4.18
N SER A 36 -3.16 6.62 -4.90
CA SER A 36 -2.77 5.26 -5.30
C SER A 36 -1.51 5.27 -6.16
N ARG A 37 -1.39 6.23 -7.10
CA ARG A 37 -0.20 6.36 -7.94
C ARG A 37 1.03 6.84 -7.14
N GLU A 38 0.85 7.76 -6.21
CA GLU A 38 1.93 8.22 -5.32
C GLU A 38 2.41 7.11 -4.38
N ALA A 39 1.49 6.32 -3.84
CA ALA A 39 1.80 5.19 -2.98
C ALA A 39 2.52 4.08 -3.75
N ALA A 40 2.10 3.75 -4.98
CA ALA A 40 2.78 2.78 -5.84
C ALA A 40 4.23 3.19 -6.12
N ARG A 41 4.47 4.44 -6.54
CA ARG A 41 5.84 4.94 -6.76
C ARG A 41 6.70 4.91 -5.50
N TYR A 42 6.11 5.23 -4.35
CA TYR A 42 6.86 5.19 -3.10
C TYR A 42 7.19 3.76 -2.69
N ALA A 43 6.28 2.82 -2.93
CA ALA A 43 6.54 1.39 -2.72
C ALA A 43 7.69 0.89 -3.59
N GLU A 44 7.76 1.29 -4.87
CA GLU A 44 8.91 0.99 -5.74
C GLU A 44 10.23 1.55 -5.18
N SER A 45 10.21 2.78 -4.65
CA SER A 45 11.39 3.41 -4.05
C SER A 45 11.89 2.72 -2.79
N LEU A 46 11.01 2.21 -1.91
CA LEU A 46 11.52 1.51 -0.72
C LEU A 46 11.92 0.06 -1.05
N ALA A 47 11.30 -0.56 -2.06
CA ALA A 47 11.74 -1.86 -2.56
C ALA A 47 13.16 -1.79 -3.16
N SER A 48 13.47 -0.72 -3.90
CA SER A 48 14.81 -0.53 -4.49
C SER A 48 15.88 -0.19 -3.46
N THR A 49 15.54 0.60 -2.45
CA THR A 49 16.50 1.01 -1.40
C THR A 49 16.63 0.00 -0.26
N ARG A 50 15.67 -0.93 -0.14
CA ARG A 50 15.52 -1.85 0.99
C ARG A 50 15.44 -1.20 2.37
N ILE A 51 14.89 0.02 2.42
CA ILE A 51 14.76 0.80 3.66
C ILE A 51 13.28 1.08 3.89
N LEU A 52 12.67 0.41 4.86
CA LEU A 52 11.29 0.70 5.26
C LEU A 52 11.26 1.97 6.12
N LYS A 53 11.01 3.12 5.48
CA LYS A 53 10.86 4.40 6.15
C LYS A 53 9.70 5.20 5.58
N HIS A 54 9.08 5.97 6.45
CA HIS A 54 8.13 7.01 6.07
C HIS A 54 8.75 8.00 5.07
N SER A 55 7.96 8.43 4.09
CA SER A 55 8.36 9.51 3.17
C SER A 55 8.64 10.81 3.92
N VAL A 56 9.17 11.83 3.25
CA VAL A 56 9.32 13.14 3.90
C VAL A 56 7.97 13.82 3.98
N GLU A 57 7.69 14.52 5.09
CA GLU A 57 6.37 15.13 5.33
C GLU A 57 5.96 16.09 4.21
N SER A 58 6.92 16.89 3.73
CA SER A 58 6.73 17.80 2.60
C SER A 58 6.29 17.11 1.31
N SER A 59 6.59 15.82 1.14
CA SER A 59 6.19 15.02 -0.04
C SER A 59 4.83 14.33 0.11
N ARG A 60 4.27 14.27 1.32
CA ARG A 60 2.96 13.65 1.60
C ARG A 60 1.79 14.63 1.58
N GLY A 61 2.08 15.92 1.78
CA GLY A 61 1.06 16.89 2.16
C GLY A 61 0.37 16.48 3.46
N ASN A 62 -0.87 16.92 3.69
CA ASN A 62 -1.67 16.54 4.86
C ASN A 62 -2.26 15.11 4.77
N CYS A 63 -1.62 14.19 4.04
CA CYS A 63 -2.08 12.82 3.89
C CYS A 63 -1.39 11.90 4.88
N GLY A 64 -2.15 11.00 5.51
CA GLY A 64 -1.58 9.90 6.30
C GLY A 64 -0.90 8.87 5.41
N GLU A 65 0.07 8.15 5.99
CA GLU A 65 0.83 7.11 5.31
C GLU A 65 0.99 5.87 6.20
N ASN A 66 0.61 4.72 5.68
CA ASN A 66 0.87 3.40 6.26
C ASN A 66 1.83 2.65 5.34
N LEU A 67 2.81 1.96 5.94
CA LEU A 67 3.80 1.14 5.22
C LEU A 67 3.76 -0.30 5.75
N ALA A 68 3.85 -1.26 4.84
CA ALA A 68 3.97 -2.68 5.17
C ALA A 68 5.04 -3.32 4.27
N TRP A 69 5.80 -4.24 4.86
CA TRP A 69 6.83 -5.02 4.18
C TRP A 69 6.63 -6.48 4.57
N ALA A 70 6.67 -7.38 3.59
CA ALA A 70 6.68 -8.80 3.83
C ALA A 70 7.71 -9.49 2.92
N SER A 71 8.38 -10.49 3.49
CA SER A 71 9.16 -11.46 2.73
C SER A 71 8.33 -12.72 2.56
N TYR A 72 8.29 -13.26 1.35
CA TYR A 72 7.72 -14.57 1.08
C TYR A 72 8.83 -15.50 0.62
N ASP A 73 8.88 -16.69 1.20
CA ASP A 73 9.73 -17.74 0.66
C ASP A 73 9.02 -18.32 -0.57
N GLN A 74 9.57 -18.05 -1.75
CA GLN A 74 9.07 -18.63 -2.98
C GLN A 74 9.75 -19.99 -3.13
N THR A 75 9.23 -21.00 -2.42
CA THR A 75 9.65 -22.40 -2.57
C THR A 75 9.17 -22.93 -3.94
N ALA A 76 9.77 -22.45 -5.02
CA ALA A 76 9.56 -22.96 -6.36
C ALA A 76 10.89 -22.92 -7.12
N GLY A 77 11.70 -23.97 -6.90
CA GLY A 77 12.76 -24.40 -7.81
C GLY A 77 13.99 -23.49 -7.90
N THR A 78 15.00 -23.80 -7.08
CA THR A 78 16.42 -23.46 -7.33
C THR A 78 16.68 -22.00 -7.71
N HIS A 79 16.68 -21.11 -6.72
CA HIS A 79 17.53 -19.92 -6.51
C HIS A 79 16.81 -19.11 -5.42
N TYR A 80 17.39 -19.02 -4.21
CA TYR A 80 16.81 -18.29 -3.09
C TYR A 80 16.82 -16.78 -3.36
N GLU A 81 15.84 -16.29 -4.10
CA GLU A 81 15.58 -14.86 -4.24
C GLU A 81 14.29 -14.57 -3.45
N LEU A 82 14.44 -14.04 -2.23
CA LEU A 82 13.31 -13.58 -1.43
C LEU A 82 12.56 -12.50 -2.23
N THR A 83 11.41 -12.84 -2.80
CA THR A 83 10.54 -11.85 -3.43
C THR A 83 9.97 -10.97 -2.32
N THR A 84 10.54 -9.77 -2.21
CA THR A 84 10.05 -8.75 -1.31
C THR A 84 8.84 -8.09 -1.96
N SER A 85 7.67 -8.24 -1.35
CA SER A 85 6.50 -7.43 -1.71
C SER A 85 6.30 -6.37 -0.64
N MET A 86 6.21 -5.13 -1.10
CA MET A 86 6.24 -3.99 -0.21
C MET A 86 5.12 -3.04 -0.60
N PHE A 87 4.35 -2.64 0.39
CA PHE A 87 3.09 -1.93 0.19
C PHE A 87 3.15 -0.61 0.92
N SER A 88 2.93 0.48 0.18
CA SER A 88 2.61 1.78 0.75
C SER A 88 1.13 2.04 0.52
N LEU A 89 0.44 2.53 1.55
CA LEU A 89 -0.92 3.03 1.50
C LEU A 89 -0.91 4.47 1.99
N LYS A 90 -1.25 5.40 1.11
CA LYS A 90 -1.54 6.78 1.49
C LYS A 90 -3.05 6.88 1.69
N LEU A 91 -3.48 7.11 2.93
CA LEU A 91 -4.89 7.33 3.26
C LEU A 91 -5.06 8.79 3.67
N ILE A 92 -6.06 9.46 3.12
CA ILE A 92 -6.53 10.72 3.72
C ILE A 92 -7.22 10.33 5.01
N THR A 93 -6.58 10.57 6.15
CA THR A 93 -7.22 10.52 7.45
C THR A 93 -7.58 11.95 7.85
N LYS A 94 -8.81 12.37 7.53
CA LYS A 94 -9.65 13.21 8.41
C LYS A 94 -11.09 12.76 8.20
#